data_AF-A0A1D6HIC2-F1
#
_entry.id   AF-A0A1D6HIC2-F1
#
_cell.length_a   1.000
_cell.length_b   1.000
_cell.length_c   1.000
_cell.angle_alpha   90.00
_cell.angle_beta   90.00
_cell.angle_gamma   90.00
#
_symmetry.space_group_name_H-M   'P 1'
#
loop_
_entity.id
_entity.type
_entity.pdbx_description
1 polymer ?
#
loop_
_entity_poly.entity_id
_entity_poly.type
_entity_poly.pdbx_seq_one_letter_code
_entity_poly.pdbx_strand_id
1 'polypeptide(L)'
;MRVTPRDSNYIGQEHRFCVLRPELIASFVEVESIKQSLKQKVPDAPVASTSDAKATSVEGDDKSEESSVHTHEENDNSSSEILFNPNVFTEYKLAGSAEEIAADEELVKRAGTYLVDIVIPKFVQDLCSLDISPMDGQTLTDALHLHGINIRYLGKIAGMVKHLPHLWDLFSTEIIVRSAKHVIKDILRQSLDHDIAPAIAHFLNCFVGKVLGASTKSSLSNAQSKTLKGHENSQTQKSTKGPKLSHAAVSRKSLSTYSHLTSDGIWFSIKEFAKSKYQFEVPDEARLSAKRVAVLRNLCRKVGITIAARKYDMDASSPFEASDMLNLQPVVKHSVPTCTDAKNLMEAGKVRMAEGTLNEAYALFSEAFSLLQQITGPMHKDAANCCR
;
A
#
# COMPACT_ATOMS: atom_id res chain seq x y z
N MET A 1 -9.16 -15.00 9.90
CA MET A 1 -10.00 -15.59 8.83
C MET A 1 -9.91 -14.67 7.62
N ARG A 2 -9.85 -15.18 6.37
CA ARG A 2 -9.87 -14.31 5.18
C ARG A 2 -11.32 -13.89 4.92
N VAL A 3 -11.56 -12.62 4.68
CA VAL A 3 -12.91 -12.07 4.47
C VAL A 3 -13.21 -11.86 2.98
N THR A 4 -12.18 -11.76 2.14
CA THR A 4 -12.34 -11.57 0.68
C THR A 4 -11.74 -12.72 -0.11
N PRO A 5 -12.29 -13.00 -1.32
CA PRO A 5 -11.81 -14.07 -2.19
C PRO A 5 -10.44 -13.76 -2.79
N ARG A 6 -9.81 -14.80 -3.36
CA ARG A 6 -8.54 -14.65 -4.09
C ARG A 6 -8.71 -13.81 -5.35
N ASP A 7 -7.65 -13.14 -5.73
CA ASP A 7 -7.56 -12.42 -7.00
C ASP A 7 -7.36 -13.43 -8.15
N SER A 8 -8.39 -13.60 -8.97
CA SER A 8 -8.38 -14.53 -10.12
C SER A 8 -7.34 -14.17 -11.19
N ASN A 9 -6.84 -12.93 -11.21
CA ASN A 9 -5.82 -12.50 -12.17
C ASN A 9 -4.40 -12.94 -11.76
N TYR A 10 -4.23 -13.43 -10.52
CA TYR A 10 -2.95 -13.84 -9.97
C TYR A 10 -3.09 -15.21 -9.30
N ILE A 11 -3.06 -16.25 -10.13
CA ILE A 11 -3.18 -17.66 -9.71
C ILE A 11 -1.78 -18.28 -9.64
N GLY A 12 -1.55 -19.16 -8.67
CA GLY A 12 -0.29 -19.91 -8.51
C GLY A 12 0.24 -19.91 -7.09
N GLN A 13 1.25 -20.75 -6.83
CA GLN A 13 1.86 -20.87 -5.49
C GLN A 13 2.51 -19.55 -5.03
N GLU A 14 3.14 -18.82 -5.94
CA GLU A 14 3.75 -17.51 -5.67
C GLU A 14 2.71 -16.42 -5.35
N HIS A 15 1.45 -16.68 -5.66
CA HIS A 15 0.34 -15.75 -5.55
C HIS A 15 -0.72 -16.18 -4.53
N ARG A 16 -0.38 -17.10 -3.61
CA ARG A 16 -1.29 -17.67 -2.59
C ARG A 16 -1.97 -16.64 -1.67
N PHE A 17 -1.37 -15.47 -1.49
CA PHE A 17 -1.85 -14.39 -0.61
C PHE A 17 -2.45 -13.21 -1.37
N CYS A 18 -2.73 -13.40 -2.66
CA CYS A 18 -3.34 -12.39 -3.51
C CYS A 18 -4.85 -12.45 -3.34
N VAL A 19 -5.42 -11.46 -2.67
CA VAL A 19 -6.86 -11.36 -2.41
C VAL A 19 -7.42 -10.07 -2.98
N LEU A 20 -8.67 -10.11 -3.42
CA LEU A 20 -9.41 -8.91 -3.82
C LEU A 20 -9.67 -8.02 -2.60
N ARG A 21 -9.74 -6.71 -2.84
CA ARG A 21 -9.99 -5.74 -1.77
C ARG A 21 -11.48 -5.68 -1.40
N PRO A 22 -11.83 -5.47 -0.12
CA PRO A 22 -13.24 -5.31 0.27
C PRO A 22 -13.94 -4.19 -0.47
N GLU A 23 -13.25 -3.07 -0.72
CA GLU A 23 -13.79 -1.91 -1.42
C GLU A 23 -14.18 -2.26 -2.88
N LEU A 24 -13.40 -3.14 -3.53
CA LEU A 24 -13.75 -3.66 -4.86
C LEU A 24 -14.98 -4.56 -4.81
N ILE A 25 -15.05 -5.44 -3.81
CA ILE A 25 -16.18 -6.36 -3.67
C ILE A 25 -17.47 -5.58 -3.45
N ALA A 26 -17.47 -4.58 -2.57
CA ALA A 26 -18.63 -3.70 -2.34
C ALA A 26 -19.08 -3.04 -3.65
N SER A 27 -18.16 -2.40 -4.38
CA SER A 27 -18.47 -1.76 -5.66
C SER A 27 -18.98 -2.75 -6.72
N PHE A 28 -18.44 -3.97 -6.76
CA PHE A 28 -18.91 -5.00 -7.68
C PHE A 28 -20.34 -5.47 -7.35
N VAL A 29 -20.64 -5.68 -6.07
CA VAL A 29 -21.98 -6.10 -5.61
C VAL A 29 -23.02 -5.04 -5.96
N GLU A 30 -22.71 -3.76 -5.75
CA GLU A 30 -23.58 -2.64 -6.14
C GLU A 30 -23.86 -2.63 -7.65
N VAL A 31 -22.84 -2.83 -8.48
CA VAL A 31 -23.03 -2.84 -9.94
C VAL A 31 -23.84 -4.04 -10.41
N GLU A 32 -23.62 -5.22 -9.83
CA GLU A 32 -24.37 -6.42 -10.19
C GLU A 32 -25.83 -6.34 -9.73
N SER A 33 -26.11 -5.78 -8.55
CA SER A 33 -27.48 -5.58 -8.07
C SER A 33 -28.26 -4.61 -8.98
N ILE A 34 -27.61 -3.52 -9.43
CA ILE A 34 -28.19 -2.60 -10.41
C ILE A 34 -28.50 -3.33 -11.72
N LYS A 35 -27.56 -4.12 -12.27
CA LYS A 35 -27.79 -4.91 -13.50
C LYS A 35 -28.93 -5.91 -13.35
N GLN A 36 -29.05 -6.58 -12.20
CA GLN A 36 -30.13 -7.52 -11.93
C GLN A 36 -31.49 -6.81 -11.87
N SER A 37 -31.57 -5.65 -11.21
CA SER A 37 -32.80 -4.85 -11.15
C SER A 37 -33.25 -4.33 -12.52
N LEU A 38 -32.30 -3.98 -13.40
CA LEU A 38 -32.60 -3.57 -14.77
C LEU A 38 -33.09 -4.74 -15.63
N LYS A 39 -32.55 -5.95 -15.43
CA LYS A 39 -33.01 -7.16 -16.13
C LYS A 39 -34.42 -7.58 -15.69
N GLN A 40 -34.78 -7.42 -14.42
CA GLN A 40 -36.13 -7.72 -13.93
C GLN A 40 -37.20 -6.70 -14.40
N LYS A 41 -36.80 -5.48 -14.78
CA LYS A 41 -37.70 -4.45 -15.31
C LYS A 41 -38.02 -4.57 -16.80
N VAL A 42 -37.49 -5.59 -17.50
CA VAL A 42 -37.83 -5.87 -18.91
C VAL A 42 -38.57 -7.21 -18.99
N PRO A 43 -39.91 -7.24 -18.89
CA PRO A 43 -40.69 -8.39 -19.35
C PRO A 43 -40.72 -8.41 -20.87
N ASP A 44 -40.45 -9.57 -21.46
CA ASP A 44 -40.64 -9.86 -22.88
C ASP A 44 -42.04 -9.44 -23.36
N ALA A 45 -42.09 -8.49 -24.27
CA ALA A 45 -43.18 -8.34 -25.22
C ALA A 45 -42.54 -8.13 -26.61
N PRO A 46 -42.83 -8.98 -27.61
CA PRO A 46 -42.49 -8.64 -28.98
C PRO A 46 -43.45 -7.54 -29.43
N VAL A 47 -43.02 -6.63 -30.29
CA VAL A 47 -43.71 -6.25 -31.55
C VAL A 47 -43.01 -5.07 -32.21
N ALA A 48 -43.02 -5.18 -33.54
CA ALA A 48 -42.54 -4.29 -34.57
C ALA A 48 -42.88 -2.79 -34.43
N SER A 49 -42.01 -2.02 -35.09
CA SER A 49 -42.14 -0.64 -35.54
C SER A 49 -43.52 -0.20 -36.06
N THR A 50 -44.04 0.96 -35.64
CA THR A 50 -44.06 2.23 -36.42
C THR A 50 -45.00 3.31 -35.83
N SER A 51 -44.46 4.53 -35.76
CA SER A 51 -45.04 5.89 -35.95
C SER A 51 -46.31 6.41 -35.24
N ASP A 52 -46.09 7.50 -34.49
CA ASP A 52 -46.81 8.80 -34.41
C ASP A 52 -48.35 8.87 -34.27
N ALA A 53 -48.80 9.49 -33.16
CA ALA A 53 -49.71 10.66 -33.18
C ALA A 53 -49.87 11.30 -31.79
N LYS A 54 -50.00 12.63 -31.76
CA LYS A 54 -50.09 13.56 -30.62
C LYS A 54 -51.51 14.15 -30.54
N ALA A 55 -52.12 14.21 -29.34
CA ALA A 55 -53.13 15.20 -28.86
C ALA A 55 -53.60 14.78 -27.44
N THR A 56 -53.26 15.44 -26.32
CA THR A 56 -53.79 16.68 -25.70
C THR A 56 -55.20 16.58 -25.05
N SER A 57 -55.21 16.59 -23.69
CA SER A 57 -56.15 17.29 -22.74
C SER A 57 -57.56 16.67 -22.49
N VAL A 58 -58.29 16.76 -21.35
CA VAL A 58 -58.45 17.70 -20.19
C VAL A 58 -59.16 17.00 -18.98
N GLU A 59 -58.80 17.39 -17.74
CA GLU A 59 -59.47 17.52 -16.39
C GLU A 59 -60.61 16.63 -15.78
N GLY A 60 -60.60 16.61 -14.43
CA GLY A 60 -61.75 16.52 -13.48
C GLY A 60 -61.53 15.51 -12.34
N ASP A 61 -61.01 15.83 -11.15
CA ASP A 61 -61.56 16.49 -9.93
C ASP A 61 -62.65 15.71 -9.14
N ASP A 62 -62.29 15.28 -7.92
CA ASP A 62 -62.87 15.63 -6.59
C ASP A 62 -62.88 14.45 -5.57
N LYS A 63 -62.57 14.82 -4.31
CA LYS A 63 -62.79 14.24 -2.94
C LYS A 63 -63.36 12.82 -2.77
N SER A 64 -63.07 12.04 -1.73
CA SER A 64 -62.73 12.26 -0.31
C SER A 64 -62.54 10.87 0.35
N GLU A 65 -61.78 10.77 1.45
CA GLU A 65 -62.15 10.12 2.73
C GLU A 65 -60.95 9.70 3.58
N GLU A 66 -61.22 9.63 4.89
CA GLU A 66 -60.36 9.37 6.04
C GLU A 66 -59.70 7.97 6.07
N SER A 67 -58.83 7.80 7.07
CA SER A 67 -58.12 6.58 7.49
C SER A 67 -56.91 6.26 6.59
N SER A 68 -55.77 5.79 7.06
CA SER A 68 -55.43 5.04 8.26
C SER A 68 -53.91 5.05 8.40
N VAL A 69 -53.45 4.71 9.60
CA VAL A 69 -52.07 4.47 10.01
C VAL A 69 -51.28 3.71 8.93
N HIS A 70 -50.33 4.37 8.26
CA HIS A 70 -49.27 3.68 7.53
C HIS A 70 -48.10 3.43 8.47
N THR A 71 -48.14 2.26 9.11
CA THR A 71 -46.94 1.53 9.52
C THR A 71 -45.94 1.53 8.38
N HIS A 72 -44.68 1.83 8.72
CA HIS A 72 -43.52 1.60 7.86
C HIS A 72 -43.56 0.14 7.37
N GLU A 73 -43.98 -0.07 6.13
CA GLU A 73 -43.66 -1.28 5.41
C GLU A 73 -42.14 -1.24 5.19
N GLU A 74 -41.44 -2.04 6.00
CA GLU A 74 -40.12 -2.54 5.69
C GLU A 74 -40.18 -3.08 4.27
N ASN A 75 -39.63 -2.31 3.34
CA ASN A 75 -39.43 -2.75 1.98
C ASN A 75 -38.37 -3.85 2.07
N ASP A 76 -38.85 -5.09 2.20
CA ASP A 76 -38.10 -6.33 2.20
C ASP A 76 -37.50 -6.52 0.81
N ASN A 77 -36.48 -5.72 0.51
CA ASN A 77 -35.70 -5.82 -0.70
C ASN A 77 -34.82 -7.05 -0.54
N SER A 78 -35.40 -8.22 -0.85
CA SER A 78 -34.68 -9.47 -1.08
C SER A 78 -33.82 -9.36 -2.33
N SER A 79 -32.91 -8.37 -2.38
CA SER A 79 -31.77 -8.41 -3.26
C SER A 79 -31.00 -9.66 -2.89
N SER A 80 -30.92 -10.63 -3.81
CA SER A 80 -30.13 -11.84 -3.60
C SER A 80 -28.72 -11.42 -3.18
N GLU A 81 -28.40 -11.61 -1.90
CA GLU A 81 -27.15 -11.14 -1.33
C GLU A 81 -26.02 -11.91 -2.03
N ILE A 82 -25.20 -11.18 -2.81
CA ILE A 82 -24.09 -11.78 -3.54
C ILE A 82 -23.02 -12.14 -2.51
N LEU A 83 -22.99 -13.42 -2.13
CA LEU A 83 -22.01 -13.96 -1.20
C LEU A 83 -20.80 -14.49 -1.97
N PHE A 84 -19.61 -14.12 -1.51
CA PHE A 84 -18.35 -14.61 -2.07
C PHE A 84 -17.77 -15.69 -1.18
N ASN A 85 -17.41 -16.81 -1.80
CA ASN A 85 -16.68 -17.87 -1.11
C ASN A 85 -15.18 -17.54 -1.02
N PRO A 86 -14.61 -17.34 0.20
CA PRO A 86 -13.20 -16.93 0.33
C PRO A 86 -12.19 -18.03 0.00
N ASN A 87 -12.64 -19.29 -0.08
CA ASN A 87 -11.79 -20.45 -0.31
C ASN A 87 -11.63 -20.81 -1.79
N VAL A 88 -12.24 -20.04 -2.68
CA VAL A 88 -12.11 -20.20 -4.14
C VAL A 88 -10.65 -20.05 -4.56
N PHE A 89 -10.21 -20.93 -5.47
CA PHE A 89 -8.80 -21.06 -5.92
C PHE A 89 -7.79 -21.34 -4.79
N THR A 90 -8.22 -21.99 -3.70
CA THR A 90 -7.30 -22.50 -2.67
C THR A 90 -6.97 -23.98 -2.88
N GLU A 91 -5.94 -24.45 -2.18
CA GLU A 91 -5.57 -25.89 -2.16
C GLU A 91 -6.60 -26.75 -1.42
N TYR A 92 -7.56 -26.13 -0.73
CA TYR A 92 -8.60 -26.83 0.02
C TYR A 92 -9.79 -27.10 -0.88
N LYS A 93 -10.31 -28.34 -0.83
CA LYS A 93 -11.52 -28.71 -1.57
C LYS A 93 -12.71 -27.96 -1.00
N LEU A 94 -13.42 -27.26 -1.88
CA LEU A 94 -14.68 -26.62 -1.57
C LEU A 94 -15.74 -27.70 -1.32
N ALA A 95 -16.56 -27.50 -0.29
CA ALA A 95 -17.77 -28.29 -0.10
C ALA A 95 -18.87 -27.72 -1.00
N GLY A 96 -19.67 -28.58 -1.62
CA GLY A 96 -20.74 -28.20 -2.55
C GLY A 96 -20.82 -29.15 -3.74
N SER A 97 -21.87 -28.99 -4.54
CA SER A 97 -21.98 -29.65 -5.84
C SER A 97 -20.91 -29.12 -6.81
N ALA A 98 -20.56 -29.87 -7.86
CA ALA A 98 -19.61 -29.41 -8.86
C ALA A 98 -20.10 -28.12 -9.56
N GLU A 99 -21.41 -27.94 -9.67
CA GLU A 99 -22.06 -26.77 -10.26
C GLU A 99 -21.92 -25.54 -9.35
N GLU A 100 -22.15 -25.69 -8.04
CA GLU A 100 -21.96 -24.61 -7.05
C GLU A 100 -20.51 -24.12 -7.01
N ILE A 101 -19.55 -25.05 -7.02
CA ILE A 101 -18.12 -24.72 -7.05
C ILE A 101 -17.77 -23.95 -8.32
N ALA A 102 -18.30 -24.37 -9.48
CA ALA A 102 -18.07 -23.68 -10.74
C ALA A 102 -18.68 -22.27 -10.75
N ALA A 103 -19.88 -22.10 -10.18
CA ALA A 103 -20.55 -20.81 -10.05
C ALA A 103 -19.75 -19.85 -9.14
N ASP A 104 -19.25 -20.33 -8.02
CA ASP A 104 -18.37 -19.57 -7.11
C ASP A 104 -17.08 -19.12 -7.81
N GLU A 105 -16.44 -20.02 -8.56
CA GLU A 105 -15.26 -19.71 -9.36
C GLU A 105 -15.54 -18.66 -10.43
N GLU A 106 -16.67 -18.78 -11.14
CA GLU A 106 -17.08 -17.83 -12.14
C GLU A 106 -17.37 -16.46 -11.53
N LEU A 107 -18.05 -16.40 -10.38
CA LEU A 107 -18.31 -15.14 -9.67
C LEU A 107 -17.02 -14.40 -9.30
N VAL A 108 -16.03 -15.11 -8.76
CA VAL A 108 -14.72 -14.52 -8.44
C VAL A 108 -13.98 -14.09 -9.70
N LYS A 109 -14.05 -14.87 -10.78
CA LYS A 109 -13.49 -14.48 -12.09
C LYS A 109 -14.13 -13.20 -12.60
N ARG A 110 -15.46 -13.08 -12.54
CA ARG A 110 -16.19 -11.86 -12.95
C ARG A 110 -15.76 -10.64 -12.15
N ALA A 111 -15.58 -10.76 -10.83
CA ALA A 111 -15.07 -9.67 -9.99
C ALA A 111 -13.63 -9.28 -10.37
N GLY A 112 -12.77 -10.26 -10.69
CA GLY A 112 -11.40 -10.01 -11.17
C GLY A 112 -11.36 -9.34 -12.54
N THR A 113 -12.25 -9.71 -13.46
CA THR A 113 -12.40 -9.07 -14.77
C THR A 113 -12.94 -7.64 -14.61
N TYR A 114 -13.93 -7.44 -13.74
CA TYR A 114 -14.47 -6.11 -13.42
C TYR A 114 -13.37 -5.15 -12.93
N LEU A 115 -12.48 -5.61 -12.06
CA LEU A 115 -11.33 -4.81 -11.61
C LEU A 115 -10.45 -4.36 -12.79
N VAL A 116 -10.15 -5.29 -13.71
CA VAL A 116 -9.18 -5.08 -14.78
C VAL A 116 -9.75 -4.25 -15.93
N ASP A 117 -10.99 -4.52 -16.33
CA ASP A 117 -11.60 -3.98 -17.54
C ASP A 117 -12.42 -2.71 -17.28
N ILE A 118 -12.89 -2.52 -16.04
CA ILE A 118 -13.77 -1.39 -15.69
C ILE A 118 -13.12 -0.48 -14.65
N VAL A 119 -12.75 -1.01 -13.48
CA VAL A 119 -12.27 -0.18 -12.36
C VAL A 119 -10.93 0.48 -12.66
N ILE A 120 -9.95 -0.28 -13.16
CA ILE A 120 -8.62 0.26 -13.48
C ILE A 120 -8.70 1.33 -14.59
N PRO A 121 -9.35 1.09 -15.75
CA PRO A 121 -9.48 2.12 -16.78
C PRO A 121 -10.22 3.37 -16.30
N LYS A 122 -11.29 3.21 -15.51
CA LYS A 122 -12.00 4.34 -14.90
C LYS A 122 -11.08 5.14 -13.98
N PHE A 123 -10.35 4.47 -13.09
CA PHE A 123 -9.38 5.14 -12.21
C PHE A 123 -8.28 5.89 -13.00
N VAL A 124 -7.81 5.33 -14.12
CA VAL A 124 -6.86 6.03 -15.00
C VAL A 124 -7.49 7.25 -15.65
N GLN A 125 -8.74 7.15 -16.09
CA GLN A 125 -9.49 8.29 -16.62
C GLN A 125 -9.63 9.39 -15.57
N ASP A 126 -9.98 9.05 -14.32
CA ASP A 126 -10.13 9.97 -13.19
C ASP A 126 -8.80 10.65 -12.81
N LEU A 127 -7.66 9.96 -12.98
CA LEU A 127 -6.33 10.55 -12.85
C LEU A 127 -6.04 11.54 -13.99
N CYS A 128 -6.46 11.23 -15.21
CA CYS A 128 -6.27 12.09 -16.38
C CYS A 128 -7.17 13.34 -16.35
N SER A 129 -8.40 13.23 -15.83
CA SER A 129 -9.32 14.35 -15.63
C SER A 129 -8.96 15.23 -14.42
N LEU A 130 -7.99 14.80 -13.61
CA LEU A 130 -7.57 15.43 -12.36
C LEU A 130 -8.61 15.39 -11.24
N ASP A 131 -9.64 14.53 -11.35
CA ASP A 131 -10.58 14.26 -10.26
C ASP A 131 -9.85 13.58 -9.09
N ILE A 132 -8.85 12.76 -9.41
CA ILE A 132 -7.92 12.16 -8.45
C ILE A 132 -6.52 12.69 -8.75
N SER A 133 -5.93 13.44 -7.82
CA SER A 133 -4.59 13.99 -7.99
C SER A 133 -3.69 13.61 -6.80
N PRO A 134 -3.05 12.43 -6.83
CA PRO A 134 -2.18 12.00 -5.74
C PRO A 134 -0.86 12.78 -5.79
N MET A 135 -0.53 13.45 -4.69
CA MET A 135 0.67 14.30 -4.59
C MET A 135 1.92 13.52 -4.14
N ASP A 136 1.73 12.44 -3.40
CA ASP A 136 2.82 11.57 -2.94
C ASP A 136 2.44 10.09 -3.00
N GLY A 137 3.40 9.22 -2.72
CA GLY A 137 3.20 7.78 -2.75
C GLY A 137 2.20 7.27 -1.70
N GLN A 138 1.97 8.02 -0.62
CA GLN A 138 0.96 7.67 0.40
C GLN A 138 -0.44 7.98 -0.13
N THR A 139 -0.68 9.19 -0.62
CA THR A 139 -1.95 9.57 -1.25
C THR A 139 -2.27 8.68 -2.45
N LEU A 140 -1.27 8.31 -3.26
CA LEU A 140 -1.47 7.35 -4.35
C LEU A 140 -1.94 5.98 -3.84
N THR A 141 -1.31 5.48 -2.77
CA THR A 141 -1.68 4.20 -2.15
C THR A 141 -3.11 4.25 -1.63
N ASP A 142 -3.47 5.33 -0.96
CA ASP A 142 -4.80 5.51 -0.38
C ASP A 142 -5.87 5.64 -1.47
N ALA A 143 -5.59 6.38 -2.55
CA ALA A 143 -6.48 6.51 -3.70
C ALA A 143 -6.74 5.16 -4.41
N LEU A 144 -5.69 4.37 -4.64
CA LEU A 144 -5.82 3.01 -5.20
C LEU A 144 -6.69 2.13 -4.31
N HIS A 145 -6.41 2.15 -3.00
CA HIS A 145 -7.13 1.35 -2.02
C HIS A 145 -8.60 1.73 -1.91
N LEU A 146 -8.91 3.03 -1.94
CA LEU A 146 -10.27 3.56 -1.92
C LEU A 146 -11.08 3.06 -3.13
N HIS A 147 -10.45 2.92 -4.30
CA HIS A 147 -11.06 2.37 -5.51
C HIS A 147 -11.02 0.84 -5.56
N GLY A 148 -10.64 0.15 -4.47
CA GLY A 148 -10.55 -1.31 -4.44
C GLY A 148 -9.38 -1.89 -5.25
N ILE A 149 -8.44 -1.05 -5.68
CA ILE A 149 -7.29 -1.48 -6.48
C ILE A 149 -6.15 -1.89 -5.55
N ASN A 150 -5.69 -3.14 -5.71
CA ASN A 150 -4.49 -3.61 -5.03
C ASN A 150 -3.22 -2.98 -5.60
N ILE A 151 -2.25 -2.69 -4.74
CA ILE A 151 -0.95 -2.09 -5.14
C ILE A 151 -0.15 -2.94 -6.14
N ARG A 152 -0.44 -4.24 -6.26
CA ARG A 152 0.14 -5.10 -7.32
C ARG A 152 -0.10 -4.55 -8.73
N TYR A 153 -1.22 -3.86 -8.95
CA TYR A 153 -1.61 -3.28 -10.23
C TYR A 153 -0.90 -1.97 -10.54
N LEU A 154 0.01 -1.48 -9.67
CA LEU A 154 0.80 -0.28 -9.93
C LEU A 154 1.49 -0.32 -11.31
N GLY A 155 2.10 -1.44 -11.69
CA GLY A 155 2.80 -1.53 -12.98
C GLY A 155 1.86 -1.51 -14.18
N LYS A 156 0.70 -2.17 -14.07
CA LYS A 156 -0.34 -2.12 -15.11
C LYS A 156 -0.84 -0.69 -15.33
N ILE A 157 -1.12 0.03 -14.24
CA ILE A 157 -1.57 1.43 -14.29
C ILE A 157 -0.45 2.33 -14.82
N ALA A 158 0.79 2.14 -14.37
CA ALA A 158 1.95 2.86 -14.89
C ALA A 158 2.10 2.72 -16.42
N GLY A 159 1.80 1.54 -16.97
CA GLY A 159 1.76 1.32 -18.41
C GLY A 159 0.71 2.18 -19.14
N MET A 160 -0.46 2.39 -18.53
CA MET A 160 -1.56 3.19 -19.10
C MET A 160 -1.29 4.70 -19.01
N VAL A 161 -0.65 5.17 -17.94
CA VAL A 161 -0.34 6.60 -17.73
C VAL A 161 1.01 7.04 -18.30
N LYS A 162 1.66 6.20 -19.13
CA LYS A 162 2.99 6.49 -19.70
C LYS A 162 3.05 7.79 -20.51
N HIS A 163 1.92 8.24 -21.05
CA HIS A 163 1.78 9.49 -21.79
C HIS A 163 1.81 10.74 -20.89
N LEU A 164 1.67 10.59 -19.57
CA LEU A 164 1.72 11.67 -18.57
C LEU A 164 2.97 11.54 -17.71
N PRO A 165 4.05 12.31 -17.98
CA PRO A 165 5.34 12.14 -17.31
C PRO A 165 5.28 12.28 -15.79
N HIS A 166 4.47 13.22 -15.28
CA HIS A 166 4.36 13.49 -13.86
C HIS A 166 3.73 12.33 -13.07
N LEU A 167 2.67 11.70 -13.62
CA LEU A 167 2.06 10.50 -13.03
C LEU A 167 3.00 9.31 -13.19
N TRP A 168 3.52 9.09 -14.39
CA TRP A 168 4.41 7.96 -14.64
C TRP A 168 5.63 7.98 -13.70
N ASP A 169 6.22 9.15 -13.46
CA ASP A 169 7.29 9.33 -12.48
C ASP A 169 6.87 8.97 -11.06
N LEU A 170 5.65 9.34 -10.66
CA LEU A 170 5.10 9.03 -9.33
C LEU A 170 4.91 7.51 -9.16
N PHE A 171 4.30 6.84 -10.15
CA PHE A 171 4.11 5.39 -10.13
C PHE A 171 5.45 4.66 -10.15
N SER A 172 6.36 5.06 -11.04
CA SER A 172 7.72 4.51 -11.14
C SER A 172 8.47 4.65 -9.81
N THR A 173 8.46 5.85 -9.22
CA THR A 173 9.06 6.11 -7.91
C THR A 173 8.47 5.24 -6.82
N GLU A 174 7.15 5.09 -6.77
CA GLU A 174 6.46 4.28 -5.75
C GLU A 174 6.80 2.79 -5.90
N ILE A 175 6.91 2.27 -7.13
CA ILE A 175 7.36 0.90 -7.41
C ILE A 175 8.81 0.71 -6.92
N ILE A 176 9.73 1.59 -7.31
CA ILE A 176 11.15 1.52 -6.92
C ILE A 176 11.29 1.53 -5.40
N VAL A 177 10.65 2.47 -4.71
CA VAL A 177 10.73 2.60 -3.25
C VAL A 177 10.14 1.36 -2.56
N ARG A 178 9.04 0.81 -3.06
CA ARG A 178 8.46 -0.42 -2.50
C ARG A 178 9.36 -1.63 -2.69
N SER A 179 10.01 -1.76 -3.84
CA SER A 179 11.00 -2.81 -4.11
C SER A 179 12.23 -2.65 -3.21
N ALA A 180 12.81 -1.45 -3.14
CA ALA A 180 13.94 -1.12 -2.28
C ALA A 180 13.67 -1.42 -0.80
N LYS A 181 12.44 -1.15 -0.33
CA LYS A 181 11.98 -1.49 1.02
C LYS A 181 12.04 -2.99 1.30
N HIS A 182 11.82 -3.87 0.32
CA HIS A 182 11.97 -5.31 0.52
C HIS A 182 13.45 -5.68 0.66
N VAL A 183 14.30 -5.18 -0.23
CA VAL A 183 15.76 -5.41 -0.19
C VAL A 183 16.37 -4.99 1.15
N ILE A 184 16.10 -3.77 1.61
CA ILE A 184 16.63 -3.30 2.91
C ILE A 184 16.08 -4.09 4.10
N LYS A 185 14.83 -4.55 4.04
CA LYS A 185 14.26 -5.38 5.12
C LYS A 185 14.96 -6.71 5.24
N ASP A 186 15.35 -7.31 4.12
CA ASP A 186 16.09 -8.58 4.14
C ASP A 186 17.51 -8.38 4.67
N ILE A 187 18.16 -7.27 4.31
CA ILE A 187 19.47 -6.88 4.87
C ILE A 187 19.37 -6.66 6.39
N LEU A 188 18.36 -5.92 6.84
CA LEU A 188 18.15 -5.65 8.26
C LEU A 188 17.87 -6.92 9.07
N ARG A 189 17.14 -7.90 8.50
CA ARG A 189 16.88 -9.20 9.14
C ARG A 189 18.16 -10.04 9.33
N GLN A 190 19.15 -9.84 8.47
CA GLN A 190 20.42 -10.58 8.49
C GLN A 190 21.53 -9.84 9.25
N SER A 191 21.29 -8.57 9.61
CA SER A 191 22.26 -7.73 10.32
C SER A 191 22.15 -7.94 11.82
N LEU A 192 23.28 -7.87 12.52
CA LEU A 192 23.32 -7.86 13.98
C LEU A 192 22.88 -6.49 14.51
N ASP A 193 22.39 -6.42 15.75
CA ASP A 193 21.84 -5.19 16.34
C ASP A 193 22.81 -4.00 16.29
N HIS A 194 24.10 -4.25 16.54
CA HIS A 194 25.15 -3.21 16.51
C HIS A 194 25.53 -2.76 15.10
N ASP A 195 25.17 -3.55 14.08
CA ASP A 195 25.50 -3.33 12.67
C ASP A 195 24.34 -2.69 11.90
N ILE A 196 23.19 -2.44 12.52
CA ILE A 196 22.00 -1.89 11.86
C ILE A 196 22.28 -0.51 11.23
N ALA A 197 22.85 0.43 11.99
CA ALA A 197 23.12 1.78 11.49
C ALA A 197 24.14 1.77 10.33
N PRO A 198 25.30 1.09 10.45
CA PRO A 198 26.21 0.87 9.32
C PRO A 198 25.56 0.19 8.10
N ALA A 199 24.71 -0.81 8.30
CA ALA A 199 24.02 -1.51 7.23
C ALA A 199 23.04 -0.61 6.47
N ILE A 200 22.26 0.22 7.19
CA ILE A 200 21.35 1.19 6.58
C ILE A 200 22.15 2.24 5.79
N ALA A 201 23.20 2.81 6.39
CA ALA A 201 24.03 3.81 5.71
C ALA A 201 24.65 3.25 4.42
N HIS A 202 25.20 2.03 4.47
CA HIS A 202 25.75 1.35 3.30
C HIS A 202 24.67 1.09 2.23
N PHE A 203 23.49 0.60 2.63
CA PHE A 203 22.38 0.41 1.70
C PHE A 203 21.98 1.73 1.01
N LEU A 204 21.84 2.82 1.77
CA LEU A 204 21.47 4.12 1.22
C LEU A 204 22.53 4.67 0.27
N ASN A 205 23.81 4.46 0.57
CA ASN A 205 24.91 4.80 -0.33
C ASN A 205 24.86 3.98 -1.63
N CYS A 206 24.55 2.69 -1.54
CA CYS A 206 24.37 1.86 -2.73
C CYS A 206 23.14 2.27 -3.54
N PHE A 207 22.04 2.65 -2.87
CA PHE A 207 20.77 3.00 -3.49
C PHE A 207 20.81 4.37 -4.17
N VAL A 208 21.34 5.40 -3.50
CA VAL A 208 21.38 6.79 -3.98
C VAL A 208 22.70 7.12 -4.70
N GLY A 209 23.82 6.63 -4.16
CA GLY A 209 25.16 6.92 -4.66
C GLY A 209 25.70 5.88 -5.66
N LYS A 210 27.03 5.86 -5.76
CA LYS A 210 27.79 4.91 -6.59
C LYS A 210 28.82 4.20 -5.73
N VAL A 211 28.41 3.07 -5.14
CA VAL A 211 29.31 2.18 -4.41
C VAL A 211 29.66 1.01 -5.31
N LEU A 212 30.91 1.00 -5.77
CA LEU A 212 31.51 -0.15 -6.43
C LEU A 212 31.95 -1.14 -5.34
N GLY A 213 31.68 -2.42 -5.56
CA GLY A 213 32.07 -3.46 -4.61
C GLY A 213 33.55 -3.39 -4.27
N ALA A 214 33.88 -3.68 -3.01
CA ALA A 214 35.25 -3.65 -2.55
C ALA A 214 36.09 -4.71 -3.28
N SER A 215 36.73 -4.34 -4.38
CA SER A 215 38.08 -4.82 -4.64
C SER A 215 38.94 -4.24 -3.53
N THR A 216 39.41 -5.11 -2.63
CA THR A 216 40.38 -4.85 -1.56
C THR A 216 41.37 -3.73 -1.90
N LYS A 217 41.04 -2.50 -1.50
CA LYS A 217 42.01 -1.42 -1.30
C LYS A 217 41.65 -0.71 -0.01
N SER A 218 42.26 -1.21 1.05
CA SER A 218 42.45 -0.52 2.33
C SER A 218 42.88 0.92 2.08
N SER A 219 42.01 1.89 2.36
CA SER A 219 42.42 3.27 2.61
C SER A 219 42.54 3.44 4.12
N LEU A 220 43.71 3.10 4.65
CA LEU A 220 44.15 3.53 5.97
C LEU A 220 44.62 4.98 5.80
N SER A 221 43.81 5.95 6.20
CA SER A 221 44.29 7.32 6.40
C SER A 221 44.79 7.47 7.83
N ASN A 222 46.07 7.81 7.91
CA ASN A 222 46.86 8.05 9.11
C ASN A 222 46.24 9.09 10.05
N ALA A 223 46.22 8.78 11.35
CA ALA A 223 46.31 9.77 12.41
C ALA A 223 47.46 9.37 13.34
N GLN A 224 48.48 10.24 13.36
CA GLN A 224 49.70 10.13 14.13
C GLN A 224 49.42 10.13 15.64
N SER A 225 50.08 9.26 16.39
CA SER A 225 50.47 9.58 17.77
C SER A 225 51.89 9.09 18.04
N LYS A 226 52.75 10.06 18.38
CA LYS A 226 54.15 9.92 18.71
C LYS A 226 54.31 9.31 20.11
N THR A 227 55.17 8.30 20.20
CA THR A 227 56.13 7.95 21.28
C THR A 227 55.91 8.52 22.68
N LEU A 228 55.96 7.63 23.69
CA LEU A 228 56.87 7.74 24.83
C LEU A 228 57.31 6.34 25.30
N LYS A 229 58.61 6.22 25.62
CA LYS A 229 59.34 5.03 26.07
C LYS A 229 59.38 4.92 27.61
N GLY A 230 59.49 3.70 28.13
CA GLY A 230 60.04 3.30 29.44
C GLY A 230 59.80 1.79 29.63
N HIS A 231 60.80 0.90 29.51
CA HIS A 231 61.75 0.42 30.55
C HIS A 231 61.04 0.05 31.87
N GLU A 232 61.16 -1.14 32.49
CA GLU A 232 62.05 -2.30 32.40
C GLU A 232 61.46 -3.49 33.20
N ASN A 233 61.92 -4.72 32.91
CA ASN A 233 62.26 -5.88 33.78
C ASN A 233 61.43 -6.20 35.04
N SER A 234 61.20 -7.43 35.51
CA SER A 234 61.60 -8.81 35.20
C SER A 234 60.88 -9.67 36.25
N GLN A 235 60.45 -10.89 35.93
CA GLN A 235 60.76 -12.13 36.67
C GLN A 235 59.79 -13.28 36.34
N THR A 236 60.44 -14.35 35.91
CA THR A 236 59.98 -15.71 35.66
C THR A 236 59.80 -16.53 36.94
N GLN A 237 58.82 -17.44 36.98
CA GLN A 237 58.94 -18.88 37.37
C GLN A 237 57.59 -19.59 37.09
N LYS A 238 57.52 -20.50 36.09
CA LYS A 238 57.49 -21.99 36.20
C LYS A 238 56.47 -22.54 37.21
N SER A 239 55.67 -23.58 37.00
CA SER A 239 55.15 -24.36 35.87
C SER A 239 54.34 -25.51 36.49
N THR A 240 53.06 -25.72 36.16
CA THR A 240 52.45 -27.06 36.27
C THR A 240 51.32 -27.22 35.24
N LYS A 241 51.40 -28.30 34.48
CA LYS A 241 50.61 -28.60 33.27
C LYS A 241 49.21 -29.11 33.63
N GLY A 242 48.21 -28.63 32.90
CA GLY A 242 46.86 -29.21 32.74
C GLY A 242 46.27 -28.68 31.42
N PRO A 243 45.55 -29.48 30.63
CA PRO A 243 45.32 -29.21 29.21
C PRO A 243 44.33 -28.06 29.04
N LYS A 244 44.81 -26.91 28.59
CA LYS A 244 43.95 -25.82 28.11
C LYS A 244 43.65 -26.08 26.64
N LEU A 245 42.38 -26.37 26.34
CA LEU A 245 41.82 -26.24 25.00
C LEU A 245 42.13 -24.83 24.50
N SER A 246 42.93 -24.79 23.44
CA SER A 246 43.30 -23.56 22.74
C SER A 246 42.08 -23.01 22.00
N HIS A 247 41.30 -22.15 22.65
CA HIS A 247 40.59 -21.11 21.92
C HIS A 247 41.65 -20.08 21.47
N ALA A 248 42.36 -20.43 20.40
CA ALA A 248 43.01 -19.43 19.57
C ALA A 248 41.89 -18.52 19.05
N ALA A 249 41.79 -17.35 19.66
CA ALA A 249 41.01 -16.23 19.16
C ALA A 249 41.60 -15.82 17.81
N VAL A 250 41.21 -16.56 16.77
CA VAL A 250 41.33 -16.09 15.40
C VAL A 250 40.35 -14.93 15.31
N SER A 251 40.89 -13.73 15.47
CA SER A 251 40.24 -12.47 15.11
C SER A 251 40.02 -12.48 13.59
N ARG A 252 39.07 -13.30 13.13
CA ARG A 252 38.35 -13.05 11.89
C ARG A 252 37.44 -11.89 12.22
N LYS A 253 37.85 -10.66 11.85
CA LYS A 253 36.91 -9.55 11.68
C LYS A 253 35.70 -10.13 10.95
N SER A 254 34.58 -10.26 11.65
CA SER A 254 33.31 -10.68 11.06
C SER A 254 33.04 -9.70 9.93
N LEU A 255 33.26 -10.14 8.69
CA LEU A 255 32.99 -9.31 7.53
C LEU A 255 31.48 -9.18 7.49
N SER A 256 30.98 -8.01 7.87
CA SER A 256 29.55 -7.76 7.99
C SER A 256 28.83 -8.11 6.67
N THR A 257 27.73 -8.84 6.76
CA THR A 257 27.00 -9.39 5.61
C THR A 257 26.59 -8.31 4.62
N TYR A 258 26.42 -7.05 5.01
CA TYR A 258 26.08 -5.98 4.07
C TYR A 258 27.28 -5.46 3.24
N SER A 259 28.53 -5.78 3.60
CA SER A 259 29.73 -5.20 2.97
C SER A 259 29.97 -5.65 1.52
N HIS A 260 29.40 -6.78 1.11
CA HIS A 260 29.50 -7.24 -0.28
C HIS A 260 28.43 -6.63 -1.20
N LEU A 261 27.48 -5.88 -0.64
CA LEU A 261 26.43 -5.24 -1.42
C LEU A 261 27.02 -4.11 -2.26
N THR A 262 26.70 -4.14 -3.55
CA THR A 262 27.07 -3.11 -4.52
C THR A 262 25.82 -2.35 -4.97
N SER A 263 26.02 -1.16 -5.51
CA SER A 263 24.91 -0.43 -6.13
C SER A 263 24.23 -1.25 -7.23
N ASP A 264 25.01 -1.90 -8.10
CA ASP A 264 24.44 -2.64 -9.23
C ASP A 264 23.68 -3.89 -8.78
N GLY A 265 24.16 -4.56 -7.72
CA GLY A 265 23.46 -5.69 -7.10
C GLY A 265 22.12 -5.28 -6.50
N ILE A 266 22.08 -4.19 -5.73
CA ILE A 266 20.82 -3.68 -5.15
C ILE A 266 19.84 -3.26 -6.24
N TRP A 267 20.30 -2.53 -7.25
CA TRP A 267 19.45 -2.10 -8.36
C TRP A 267 18.98 -3.26 -9.23
N PHE A 268 19.79 -4.31 -9.39
CA PHE A 268 19.36 -5.57 -10.01
C PHE A 268 18.22 -6.22 -9.21
N SER A 269 18.38 -6.38 -7.90
CA SER A 269 17.31 -6.91 -7.03
C SER A 269 16.04 -6.06 -7.06
N ILE A 270 16.16 -4.74 -7.12
CA ILE A 270 15.02 -3.82 -7.26
C ILE A 270 14.27 -4.06 -8.58
N LYS A 271 15.01 -4.21 -9.69
CA LYS A 271 14.44 -4.48 -11.03
C LYS A 271 13.76 -5.84 -11.10
N GLU A 272 14.41 -6.88 -10.60
CA GLU A 272 13.86 -8.23 -10.49
C GLU A 272 12.56 -8.24 -9.67
N PHE A 273 12.56 -7.56 -8.53
CA PHE A 273 11.38 -7.45 -7.68
C PHE A 273 10.25 -6.64 -8.35
N ALA A 274 10.61 -5.57 -9.07
CA ALA A 274 9.65 -4.77 -9.80
C ALA A 274 8.98 -5.55 -10.95
N LYS A 275 9.79 -6.32 -11.69
CA LYS A 275 9.32 -7.16 -12.80
C LYS A 275 8.43 -8.30 -12.30
N SER A 276 8.87 -9.04 -11.28
CA SER A 276 8.11 -10.17 -10.73
C SER A 276 6.80 -9.74 -10.06
N LYS A 277 6.81 -8.68 -9.25
CA LYS A 277 5.63 -8.29 -8.46
C LYS A 277 4.66 -7.36 -9.17
N TYR A 278 5.17 -6.41 -9.95
CA TYR A 278 4.36 -5.36 -10.57
C TYR A 278 4.30 -5.47 -12.09
N GLN A 279 5.04 -6.42 -12.71
CA GLN A 279 5.17 -6.53 -14.17
C GLN A 279 5.63 -5.20 -14.79
N PHE A 280 6.53 -4.50 -14.09
CA PHE A 280 7.01 -3.17 -14.46
C PHE A 280 8.52 -3.20 -14.70
N GLU A 281 8.94 -2.67 -15.85
CA GLU A 281 10.34 -2.49 -16.20
C GLU A 281 10.83 -1.14 -15.68
N VAL A 282 11.72 -1.17 -14.69
CA VAL A 282 12.29 0.04 -14.12
C VAL A 282 13.32 0.62 -15.11
N PRO A 283 13.19 1.90 -15.52
CA PRO A 283 14.13 2.56 -16.41
C PRO A 283 15.54 2.64 -15.81
N ASP A 284 16.57 2.50 -16.63
CA ASP A 284 17.97 2.61 -16.19
C ASP A 284 18.30 4.02 -15.67
N GLU A 285 17.68 5.04 -16.26
CA GLU A 285 17.83 6.44 -15.87
C GLU A 285 17.21 6.74 -14.49
N ALA A 286 16.35 5.87 -13.97
CA ALA A 286 15.67 6.10 -12.69
C ALA A 286 16.66 6.27 -11.53
N ARG A 287 17.83 5.64 -11.60
CA ARG A 287 18.92 5.81 -10.63
C ARG A 287 19.50 7.23 -10.62
N LEU A 288 19.53 7.89 -11.77
CA LEU A 288 20.09 9.22 -11.93
C LEU A 288 19.05 10.33 -11.74
N SER A 289 17.79 9.98 -11.49
CA SER A 289 16.67 10.92 -11.36
C SER A 289 16.95 12.07 -10.40
N ALA A 290 16.58 13.30 -10.80
CA ALA A 290 16.71 14.51 -9.98
C ALA A 290 15.87 14.47 -8.69
N LYS A 291 14.96 13.50 -8.54
CA LYS A 291 14.03 13.37 -7.40
C LYS A 291 14.60 12.56 -6.22
N ARG A 292 15.93 12.38 -6.12
CA ARG A 292 16.61 11.54 -5.09
C ARG A 292 16.12 11.81 -3.67
N VAL A 293 15.94 13.08 -3.30
CA VAL A 293 15.48 13.47 -1.96
C VAL A 293 14.05 12.98 -1.69
N ALA A 294 13.14 13.13 -2.67
CA ALA A 294 11.76 12.66 -2.53
C ALA A 294 11.68 11.13 -2.45
N VAL A 295 12.47 10.43 -3.28
CA VAL A 295 12.60 8.97 -3.28
C VAL A 295 13.12 8.49 -1.92
N LEU A 296 14.20 9.08 -1.42
CA LEU A 296 14.79 8.77 -0.13
C LEU A 296 13.80 8.99 1.00
N ARG A 297 13.14 10.16 1.03
CA ARG A 297 12.11 10.47 2.04
C ARG A 297 10.99 9.44 2.04
N ASN A 298 10.49 9.05 0.86
CA ASN A 298 9.45 8.04 0.74
C ASN A 298 9.95 6.68 1.27
N LEU A 299 11.17 6.27 0.93
CA LEU A 299 11.78 5.04 1.45
C LEU A 299 11.91 5.06 2.97
N CYS A 300 12.48 6.12 3.54
CA CYS A 300 12.63 6.30 4.98
C CYS A 300 11.29 6.16 5.70
N ARG A 301 10.23 6.82 5.20
CA ARG A 301 8.88 6.71 5.79
C ARG A 301 8.32 5.29 5.72
N LYS A 302 8.56 4.54 4.64
CA LYS A 302 8.04 3.17 4.48
C LYS A 302 8.81 2.12 5.29
N VAL A 303 10.08 2.36 5.57
CA VAL A 303 10.92 1.47 6.39
C VAL A 303 10.85 1.86 7.87
N GLY A 304 10.66 3.14 8.17
CA GLY A 304 10.70 3.72 9.51
C GLY A 304 12.08 4.27 9.90
N ILE A 305 12.90 4.67 8.93
CA ILE A 305 14.25 5.20 9.16
C ILE A 305 14.16 6.70 9.42
N THR A 306 14.85 7.16 10.46
CA THR A 306 15.10 8.58 10.74
C THR A 306 16.56 8.89 10.48
N ILE A 307 16.80 9.87 9.61
CA ILE A 307 18.13 10.33 9.20
C ILE A 307 18.36 11.74 9.76
N ALA A 308 19.60 12.05 10.12
CA ALA A 308 19.99 13.39 10.56
C ALA A 308 19.67 14.48 9.52
N ALA A 309 19.25 15.66 9.99
CA ALA A 309 18.99 16.79 9.13
C ALA A 309 20.30 17.51 8.80
N ARG A 310 20.95 17.14 7.69
CA ARG A 310 22.11 17.87 7.14
C ARG A 310 22.03 18.03 5.63
N LYS A 311 22.89 18.87 5.08
CA LYS A 311 23.05 19.02 3.64
C LYS A 311 23.90 17.86 3.11
N TYR A 312 23.24 16.87 2.52
CA TYR A 312 23.88 15.73 1.89
C TYR A 312 24.33 16.05 0.47
N ASP A 313 25.56 15.66 0.11
CA ASP A 313 26.03 15.67 -1.27
C ASP A 313 25.64 14.34 -1.94
N MET A 314 24.51 14.35 -2.65
CA MET A 314 23.96 13.14 -3.29
C MET A 314 24.76 12.66 -4.50
N ASP A 315 25.75 13.42 -4.95
CA ASP A 315 26.65 13.04 -6.06
C ASP A 315 27.95 12.41 -5.55
N ALA A 316 28.22 12.48 -4.24
CA ALA A 316 29.31 11.75 -3.60
C ALA A 316 29.12 10.22 -3.72
N SER A 317 30.22 9.48 -3.63
CA SER A 317 30.18 8.01 -3.62
C SER A 317 29.50 7.44 -2.37
N SER A 318 29.69 8.10 -1.22
CA SER A 318 29.14 7.72 0.08
C SER A 318 28.55 8.94 0.82
N PRO A 319 27.35 9.40 0.42
CA PRO A 319 26.67 10.53 1.06
C PRO A 319 26.33 10.32 2.54
N PHE A 320 26.07 9.08 2.96
CA PHE A 320 25.57 8.74 4.29
C PHE A 320 26.62 8.02 5.13
N GLU A 321 26.67 8.36 6.41
CA GLU A 321 27.49 7.72 7.43
C GLU A 321 26.60 7.02 8.46
N ALA A 322 27.18 6.10 9.24
CA ALA A 322 26.43 5.41 10.30
C ALA A 322 25.92 6.37 11.39
N SER A 323 26.66 7.46 11.63
CA SER A 323 26.31 8.54 12.56
C SER A 323 25.04 9.30 12.15
N ASP A 324 24.65 9.25 10.88
CA ASP A 324 23.42 9.88 10.38
C ASP A 324 22.16 9.13 10.77
N MET A 325 22.26 7.85 11.11
CA MET A 325 21.12 6.99 11.38
C MET A 325 20.64 7.21 12.82
N LEU A 326 19.67 8.10 12.99
CA LEU A 326 19.19 8.52 14.31
C LEU A 326 18.25 7.49 14.94
N ASN A 327 17.37 6.88 14.13
CA ASN A 327 16.37 5.95 14.65
C ASN A 327 15.85 4.98 13.57
N LEU A 328 15.41 3.81 14.01
CA LEU A 328 14.65 2.83 13.22
C LEU A 328 13.38 2.45 13.99
N GLN A 329 12.23 2.90 13.50
CA GLN A 329 10.93 2.70 14.16
C GLN A 329 10.06 1.70 13.40
N PRO A 330 9.28 0.86 14.09
CA PRO A 330 8.32 -0.01 13.44
C PRO A 330 7.19 0.80 12.79
N VAL A 331 6.94 0.57 11.51
CA VAL A 331 5.81 1.16 10.79
C VAL A 331 4.57 0.28 10.96
N VAL A 332 3.65 0.71 11.83
CA VAL A 332 2.39 0.01 12.12
C VAL A 332 1.30 0.44 11.16
N LYS A 333 0.60 -0.52 10.54
CA LYS A 333 -0.41 -0.24 9.49
C LYS A 333 -1.87 -0.35 9.94
N HIS A 334 -2.17 -1.16 10.96
CA HIS A 334 -3.54 -1.54 11.31
C HIS A 334 -3.80 -1.49 12.82
N SER A 335 -3.13 -0.58 13.54
CA SER A 335 -3.36 -0.41 14.98
C SER A 335 -4.48 0.58 15.30
N VAL A 336 -4.98 1.32 14.30
CA VAL A 336 -6.02 2.33 14.52
C VAL A 336 -7.38 1.71 14.23
N PRO A 337 -8.26 1.57 15.24
CA PRO A 337 -9.62 1.11 15.01
C PRO A 337 -10.37 2.11 14.12
N THR A 338 -11.03 1.63 13.06
CA THR A 338 -11.86 2.46 12.19
C THR A 338 -13.32 2.25 12.53
N CYS A 339 -14.08 3.34 12.69
CA CYS A 339 -15.53 3.31 12.87
C CYS A 339 -16.21 3.73 11.57
N THR A 340 -17.00 2.83 10.97
CA THR A 340 -17.80 3.13 9.77
C THR A 340 -18.86 4.17 10.06
N ASP A 341 -19.53 4.06 11.21
CA ASP A 341 -20.65 4.94 11.58
C ASP A 341 -20.18 6.37 11.75
N ALA A 342 -19.04 6.58 12.42
CA ALA A 342 -18.43 7.90 12.55
C ALA A 342 -18.00 8.50 11.19
N LYS A 343 -17.56 7.67 10.23
CA LYS A 343 -17.25 8.14 8.87
C LYS A 343 -18.51 8.56 8.12
N ASN A 344 -19.57 7.76 8.19
CA ASN A 344 -20.85 8.05 7.55
C ASN A 344 -21.45 9.36 8.10
N LEU A 345 -21.40 9.56 9.43
CA LEU A 345 -21.82 10.80 10.07
C LEU A 345 -20.99 12.00 9.62
N MET A 346 -19.68 11.84 9.49
CA MET A 346 -18.81 12.91 8.95
C MET A 346 -19.12 13.26 7.49
N GLU A 347 -19.38 12.27 6.65
CA GLU A 347 -19.73 12.48 5.24
C GLU A 347 -21.10 13.15 5.13
N ALA A 348 -22.10 12.67 5.87
CA ALA A 348 -23.42 13.30 5.96
C ALA A 348 -23.32 14.75 6.47
N GLY A 349 -22.48 15.00 7.48
CA GLY A 349 -22.22 16.34 8.02
C GLY A 349 -21.65 17.29 6.97
N LYS A 350 -20.72 16.81 6.12
CA LYS A 350 -20.18 17.60 4.99
C LYS A 350 -21.23 17.93 3.94
N VAL A 351 -22.11 16.98 3.63
CA VAL A 351 -23.23 17.20 2.68
C VAL A 351 -24.17 18.28 3.22
N ARG A 352 -24.61 18.16 4.48
CA ARG A 352 -25.47 19.17 5.14
C ARG A 352 -24.81 20.55 5.25
N MET A 353 -23.50 20.56 5.51
CA MET A 353 -22.73 21.80 5.52
C MET A 353 -22.69 22.46 4.13
N ALA A 354 -22.58 21.68 3.05
CA ALA A 354 -22.62 22.19 1.68
C ALA A 354 -24.02 22.68 1.27
N GLU A 355 -25.08 22.05 1.80
CA GLU A 355 -26.48 22.48 1.61
C GLU A 355 -26.84 23.74 2.42
N GLY A 356 -26.00 24.14 3.38
CA GLY A 356 -26.19 25.32 4.22
C GLY A 356 -26.97 25.07 5.51
N THR A 357 -27.34 23.83 5.84
CA THR A 357 -28.04 23.48 7.09
C THR A 357 -27.05 23.30 8.25
N LEU A 358 -26.49 24.43 8.73
CA LEU A 358 -25.39 24.44 9.71
C LEU A 358 -25.73 23.73 11.04
N ASN A 359 -26.97 23.82 11.52
CA ASN A 359 -27.37 23.19 12.78
C ASN A 359 -27.34 21.65 12.70
N GLU A 360 -27.79 21.09 11.57
CA GLU A 360 -27.78 19.64 11.35
C GLU A 360 -26.36 19.14 11.11
N ALA A 361 -25.57 19.88 10.33
CA ALA A 361 -24.16 19.58 10.13
C ALA A 361 -23.39 19.55 11.46
N TYR A 362 -23.62 20.55 12.33
CA TYR A 362 -23.02 20.61 13.66
C TYR A 362 -23.42 19.42 14.55
N ALA A 363 -24.68 19.00 14.52
CA ALA A 363 -25.15 17.83 15.26
C ALA A 363 -24.42 16.55 14.80
N LEU A 364 -24.36 16.33 13.48
CA LEU A 364 -23.67 15.19 12.87
C LEU A 364 -22.17 15.16 13.19
N PHE A 365 -21.49 16.32 13.12
CA PHE A 365 -20.07 16.41 13.47
C PHE A 365 -19.83 16.19 14.97
N SER A 366 -20.71 16.67 15.83
CA SER A 366 -20.61 16.48 17.29
C SER A 366 -20.79 15.02 17.70
N GLU A 367 -21.71 14.32 17.04
CA GLU A 367 -21.92 12.88 17.23
C GLU A 367 -20.72 12.08 16.72
N ALA A 368 -20.25 12.37 15.50
CA ALA A 368 -19.05 11.74 14.95
C ALA A 368 -17.81 11.96 15.83
N PHE A 369 -17.63 13.18 16.36
CA PHE A 369 -16.55 13.53 17.28
C PHE A 369 -16.61 12.69 18.56
N SER A 370 -17.78 12.56 19.16
CA SER A 370 -17.99 11.78 20.39
C SER A 370 -17.62 10.31 20.20
N LEU A 371 -18.05 9.70 19.08
CA LEU A 371 -17.70 8.33 18.73
C LEU A 371 -16.19 8.17 18.48
N LEU A 372 -15.57 9.08 17.73
CA LEU A 372 -14.14 9.03 17.43
C LEU A 372 -13.28 9.20 18.68
N GLN A 373 -13.69 10.05 19.61
CA GLN A 373 -12.97 10.24 20.87
C GLN A 373 -13.00 8.98 21.73
N GLN A 374 -14.12 8.26 21.77
CA GLN A 374 -14.25 6.99 22.50
C GLN A 374 -13.40 5.87 21.87
N ILE A 375 -13.34 5.80 20.55
CA ILE A 375 -12.71 4.69 19.82
C ILE A 375 -11.21 4.91 19.60
N THR A 376 -10.82 6.11 19.17
CA THR A 376 -9.45 6.44 18.73
C THR A 376 -8.72 7.39 19.69
N GLY A 377 -9.44 8.00 20.63
CA GLY A 377 -8.90 8.99 21.56
C GLY A 377 -8.90 10.42 21.01
N PRO A 378 -8.71 11.42 21.87
CA PRO A 378 -8.84 12.85 21.51
C PRO A 378 -7.72 13.37 20.59
N MET A 379 -6.58 12.69 20.54
CA MET A 379 -5.42 13.11 19.71
C MET A 379 -5.47 12.53 18.29
N HIS A 380 -6.52 11.80 17.94
CA HIS A 380 -6.64 11.21 16.62
C HIS A 380 -6.98 12.26 15.56
N LYS A 381 -6.38 12.13 14.36
CA LYS A 381 -6.59 13.07 13.25
C LYS A 381 -8.07 13.22 12.88
N ASP A 382 -8.82 12.12 12.89
CA ASP A 382 -10.23 12.16 12.49
C ASP A 382 -11.09 12.89 13.52
N ALA A 383 -10.79 12.77 14.83
CA ALA A 383 -11.45 13.57 15.86
C ALA A 383 -11.16 15.06 15.65
N ALA A 384 -9.91 15.43 15.32
CA ALA A 384 -9.56 16.81 15.01
C ALA A 384 -10.26 17.33 13.74
N ASN A 385 -10.54 16.47 12.75
CA ASN A 385 -11.25 16.86 11.54
C ASN A 385 -12.73 17.19 11.79
N CYS A 386 -13.38 16.58 12.79
CA CYS A 386 -14.77 16.93 13.15
C CYS A 386 -14.90 18.36 13.70
N CYS A 387 -13.83 18.92 14.25
CA CYS A 387 -13.82 20.26 14.83
C CYS A 387 -13.46 21.36 13.82
N ARG A 388 -13.21 21.00 12.56
CA ARG A 388 -12.67 21.89 11.52
C ARG A 388 -13.69 22.08 10.43
#